data_AF-A0A916JER7-F1
#
_entry.id   AF-A0A916JER7-F1
#
_cell.length_a   1.000
_cell.length_b   1.000
_cell.length_c   1.000
_cell.angle_alpha   90.00
_cell.angle_beta   90.00
_cell.angle_gamma   90.00
#
_symmetry.space_group_name_H-M   'P 1'
#
loop_
_entity.id
_entity.type
_entity.pdbx_description
1 polymer ?
#
loop_
_entity_poly.entity_id
_entity_poly.type
_entity_poly.pdbx_seq_one_letter_code
_entity_poly.pdbx_strand_id
1 'polypeptide(L)'
;MNMLRKTSFVLILAGATFFSCSKDPISDLSTEETLVYITNKDNQADYKQYKTFSVVDSVLVIEDNRVTPSLDNLDRSLLEGIIDNMEKMGYQYVSPDKNPDVGITASWITNNYLNVVSQPISSYWGGYYGGYGYGYPSYYSYYQTSESYWLVSMLDFKNPDTANKTFRVIWDAQIRGAGVGSSQYVTKMVDSIFGQSQYLKIN
;
A
#
# COMPACT_ATOMS: atom_id res chain seq x y z
N MET A 1 -60.51 68.93 -6.52
CA MET A 1 -59.74 69.24 -5.28
C MET A 1 -59.62 67.91 -4.55
N ASN A 2 -58.52 67.13 -4.56
CA ASN A 2 -57.10 67.44 -4.58
C ASN A 2 -56.28 66.37 -5.36
N MET A 3 -55.15 66.81 -5.91
CA MET A 3 -54.03 66.03 -6.47
C MET A 3 -53.42 65.05 -5.46
N LEU A 4 -52.93 63.89 -5.91
CA LEU A 4 -51.72 63.18 -5.41
C LEU A 4 -51.44 61.98 -6.35
N ARG A 5 -50.52 62.04 -7.33
CA ARG A 5 -49.04 61.91 -7.26
C ARG A 5 -48.57 60.44 -7.40
N LYS A 6 -47.96 60.17 -8.57
CA LYS A 6 -46.85 59.25 -8.94
C LYS A 6 -46.53 58.08 -7.99
N THR A 7 -46.40 56.86 -8.52
CA THR A 7 -45.10 56.17 -8.76
C THR A 7 -45.27 54.76 -9.31
N SER A 8 -44.55 54.46 -10.40
CA SER A 8 -44.28 53.11 -10.90
C SER A 8 -43.53 52.28 -9.85
N PHE A 9 -43.91 51.02 -9.69
CA PHE A 9 -43.11 50.00 -9.00
C PHE A 9 -42.84 48.86 -9.99
N VAL A 10 -41.65 48.86 -10.59
CA VAL A 10 -41.10 47.70 -11.30
C VAL A 10 -40.24 46.97 -10.28
N LEU A 11 -40.70 45.79 -9.84
CA LEU A 11 -39.90 44.89 -9.02
C LEU A 11 -38.85 44.21 -9.90
N ILE A 12 -37.61 44.71 -9.88
CA ILE A 12 -36.44 43.99 -10.37
C ILE A 12 -35.96 43.08 -9.25
N LEU A 13 -36.33 41.81 -9.32
CA LEU A 13 -35.77 40.75 -8.46
C LEU A 13 -34.37 40.42 -8.99
N ALA A 14 -33.36 41.13 -8.52
CA ALA A 14 -31.97 40.82 -8.81
C ALA A 14 -31.58 39.51 -8.10
N GLY A 15 -31.58 38.41 -8.85
CA GLY A 15 -31.05 37.12 -8.41
C GLY A 15 -29.54 37.21 -8.22
N ALA A 16 -29.08 37.49 -7.00
CA ALA A 16 -27.73 37.18 -6.60
C ALA A 16 -27.66 35.69 -6.27
N THR A 17 -27.44 34.87 -7.30
CA THR A 17 -27.01 33.49 -7.11
C THR A 17 -25.61 33.53 -6.50
N PHE A 18 -25.52 33.28 -5.20
CA PHE A 18 -24.24 32.95 -4.57
C PHE A 18 -23.73 31.67 -5.21
N PHE A 19 -22.81 31.78 -6.18
CA PHE A 19 -21.98 30.66 -6.58
C PHE A 19 -21.06 30.35 -5.41
N SER A 20 -21.47 29.42 -4.55
CA SER A 20 -20.55 28.72 -3.65
C SER A 20 -19.66 27.82 -4.51
N CYS A 21 -18.69 28.41 -5.21
CA CYS A 21 -17.54 27.67 -5.72
C CYS A 21 -16.65 27.35 -4.53
N SER A 22 -16.97 26.28 -3.79
CA SER A 22 -15.97 25.63 -2.94
C SER A 22 -14.87 25.16 -3.89
N LYS A 23 -13.66 25.72 -3.76
CA LYS A 23 -12.47 25.13 -4.42
C LYS A 23 -12.45 23.66 -4.05
N ASP A 24 -12.40 22.81 -5.07
CA ASP A 24 -12.23 21.39 -4.86
C ASP A 24 -10.88 21.18 -4.15
N PRO A 25 -10.87 20.74 -2.88
CA PRO A 25 -9.65 20.72 -2.07
C PRO A 25 -8.54 19.82 -2.63
N ILE A 26 -8.86 18.99 -3.63
CA ILE A 26 -7.92 18.09 -4.31
C ILE A 26 -7.47 18.57 -5.70
N SER A 27 -8.02 19.68 -6.23
CA SER A 27 -7.69 20.13 -7.60
C SER A 27 -6.27 20.62 -7.79
N ASP A 28 -5.61 21.00 -6.69
CA ASP A 28 -4.27 21.60 -6.69
C ASP A 28 -3.17 20.58 -6.34
N LEU A 29 -3.53 19.30 -6.10
CA LEU A 29 -2.56 18.25 -5.81
C LEU A 29 -1.87 17.78 -7.09
N SER A 30 -0.54 17.75 -7.07
CA SER A 30 0.24 17.00 -8.06
C SER A 30 -0.05 15.50 -7.96
N THR A 31 0.16 14.74 -9.04
CA THR A 31 0.00 13.27 -9.02
C THR A 31 0.76 12.63 -7.86
N GLU A 32 1.97 13.13 -7.59
CA GLU A 32 2.81 12.68 -6.49
C GLU A 32 2.17 12.93 -5.11
N GLU A 33 1.46 14.04 -4.92
CA GLU A 33 0.75 14.37 -3.68
C GLU A 33 -0.55 13.56 -3.49
N THR A 34 -1.02 12.89 -4.54
CA THR A 34 -2.16 11.97 -4.43
C THR A 34 -1.78 10.58 -3.92
N LEU A 35 -0.48 10.26 -3.83
CA LEU A 35 -0.02 8.96 -3.33
C LEU A 35 -0.27 8.86 -1.81
N VAL A 36 -0.94 7.79 -1.41
CA VAL A 36 -1.26 7.48 -0.02
C VAL A 36 -0.49 6.24 0.41
N TYR A 37 0.19 6.37 1.55
CA TYR A 37 0.97 5.31 2.16
C TYR A 37 0.32 4.90 3.48
N ILE A 38 0.06 3.61 3.65
CA ILE A 38 -0.54 3.05 4.87
C ILE A 38 0.40 1.95 5.34
N THR A 39 0.91 2.05 6.57
CA THR A 39 1.79 1.02 7.15
C THR A 39 1.17 0.46 8.41
N ASN A 40 1.07 -0.86 8.51
CA ASN A 40 0.65 -1.54 9.73
C ASN A 40 1.80 -2.34 10.33
N LYS A 41 1.73 -2.56 11.64
CA LYS A 41 2.71 -3.36 12.37
C LYS A 41 2.03 -4.27 13.38
N ASP A 42 2.68 -5.38 13.67
CA ASP A 42 2.42 -6.17 14.85
C ASP A 42 3.11 -5.52 16.06
N ASN A 43 2.33 -5.18 17.08
CA ASN A 43 2.81 -4.55 18.31
C ASN A 43 3.50 -5.54 19.26
N GLN A 44 3.35 -6.84 19.04
CA GLN A 44 3.96 -7.90 19.86
C GLN A 44 5.28 -8.41 19.26
N ALA A 45 5.60 -8.04 18.02
CA ALA A 45 6.86 -8.42 17.39
C ALA A 45 8.02 -7.56 17.92
N ASP A 46 9.09 -8.21 18.39
CA ASP A 46 10.37 -7.54 18.65
C ASP A 46 11.21 -7.54 17.37
N TYR A 47 11.15 -6.44 16.60
CA TYR A 47 11.86 -6.34 15.32
C TYR A 47 13.38 -6.43 15.46
N LYS A 48 13.94 -6.12 16.62
CA LYS A 48 15.40 -6.19 16.84
C LYS A 48 15.93 -7.62 16.84
N GLN A 49 15.08 -8.63 17.00
CA GLN A 49 15.48 -10.04 16.99
C GLN A 49 15.80 -10.57 15.58
N TYR A 50 15.26 -9.93 14.55
CA TYR A 50 15.47 -10.30 13.15
C TYR A 50 16.74 -9.63 12.64
N LYS A 51 17.59 -10.37 11.93
CA LYS A 51 18.89 -9.92 11.43
C LYS A 51 19.01 -10.11 9.93
N THR A 52 18.45 -11.20 9.40
CA THR A 52 18.52 -11.53 7.98
C THR A 52 17.17 -11.44 7.32
N PHE A 53 17.16 -11.07 6.04
CA PHE A 53 15.95 -11.03 5.24
C PHE A 53 16.18 -11.59 3.84
N SER A 54 15.10 -12.02 3.20
CA SER A 54 15.06 -12.25 1.76
C SER A 54 13.81 -11.61 1.18
N VAL A 55 13.86 -11.28 -0.10
CA VAL A 55 12.73 -10.75 -0.87
C VAL A 55 12.33 -11.78 -1.93
N VAL A 56 11.05 -11.81 -2.30
CA VAL A 56 10.56 -12.57 -3.47
C VAL A 56 11.32 -12.18 -4.75
N ASP A 57 11.41 -13.11 -5.70
CA ASP A 57 12.07 -12.87 -7.00
C ASP A 57 11.18 -12.19 -8.04
N SER A 58 9.88 -12.07 -7.75
CA SER A 58 8.86 -11.52 -8.64
C SER A 58 7.70 -10.94 -7.82
N VAL A 59 7.04 -9.93 -8.39
CA VAL A 59 5.83 -9.35 -7.85
C VAL A 59 4.66 -10.28 -8.14
N LEU A 60 3.79 -10.50 -7.15
CA LEU A 60 2.52 -11.19 -7.36
C LEU A 60 1.48 -10.20 -7.90
N VAL A 61 1.09 -10.33 -9.17
CA VAL A 61 0.00 -9.54 -9.76
C VAL A 61 -1.32 -10.27 -9.52
N ILE A 62 -2.30 -9.55 -8.96
CA ILE A 62 -3.64 -10.06 -8.70
C ILE A 62 -4.66 -9.17 -9.37
N GLU A 63 -5.43 -9.74 -10.29
CA GLU A 63 -6.52 -9.07 -10.99
C GLU A 63 -7.80 -9.91 -10.87
N ASP A 64 -8.77 -9.44 -10.08
CA ASP A 64 -10.05 -10.14 -9.85
C ASP A 64 -9.88 -11.65 -9.51
N ASN A 65 -8.89 -11.97 -8.65
CA ASN A 65 -8.46 -13.31 -8.23
C ASN A 65 -7.64 -14.12 -9.25
N ARG A 66 -7.30 -13.57 -10.42
CA ARG A 66 -6.27 -14.13 -11.28
C ARG A 66 -4.92 -13.75 -10.73
N VAL A 67 -4.07 -14.73 -10.51
CA VAL A 67 -2.77 -14.56 -9.87
C VAL A 67 -1.68 -14.91 -10.88
N THR A 68 -0.77 -13.96 -11.15
CA THR A 68 0.36 -14.15 -12.06
C THR A 68 1.61 -13.49 -11.50
N PRO A 69 2.78 -14.13 -11.57
CA PRO A 69 4.04 -13.47 -11.25
C PRO A 69 4.42 -12.46 -12.35
N SER A 70 5.02 -11.34 -11.98
CA SER A 70 5.57 -10.32 -12.87
C SER A 70 6.94 -9.85 -12.39
N LEU A 71 7.80 -9.48 -13.34
CA LEU A 71 9.13 -8.93 -13.07
C LEU A 71 9.57 -7.96 -14.18
N ASP A 72 8.73 -6.98 -14.45
CA ASP A 72 9.03 -5.87 -15.35
C ASP A 72 10.02 -4.87 -14.73
N ASN A 73 10.27 -3.75 -15.42
CA ASN A 73 11.22 -2.74 -14.92
C ASN A 73 10.72 -2.03 -13.66
N LEU A 74 9.40 -1.82 -13.53
CA LEU A 74 8.80 -1.21 -12.35
C LEU A 74 8.89 -2.18 -11.16
N ASP A 75 8.55 -3.45 -11.38
CA ASP A 75 8.65 -4.52 -10.38
C ASP A 75 10.08 -4.66 -9.86
N ARG A 76 11.07 -4.71 -10.76
CA ARG A 76 12.49 -4.78 -10.39
C ARG A 76 12.91 -3.59 -9.54
N SER A 77 12.55 -2.37 -9.97
CA SER A 77 12.89 -1.15 -9.24
C SER A 77 12.26 -1.12 -7.84
N LEU A 78 11.04 -1.65 -7.71
CA LEU A 78 10.36 -1.79 -6.41
C LEU A 78 11.11 -2.78 -5.51
N LEU A 79 11.42 -3.98 -6.01
CA LEU A 79 12.10 -5.03 -5.25
C LEU A 79 13.52 -4.62 -4.84
N GLU A 80 14.27 -3.98 -5.74
CA GLU A 80 15.60 -3.42 -5.44
C GLU A 80 15.50 -2.32 -4.37
N GLY A 81 14.54 -1.40 -4.49
CA GLY A 81 14.31 -0.37 -3.48
C GLY A 81 13.95 -0.94 -2.10
N ILE A 82 13.22 -2.07 -2.06
CA ILE A 82 12.90 -2.79 -0.82
C ILE A 82 14.18 -3.35 -0.19
N ILE A 83 15.05 -3.98 -0.99
CA ILE A 83 16.34 -4.51 -0.53
C ILE A 83 17.17 -3.38 0.07
N ASP A 84 17.37 -2.28 -0.69
CA ASP A 84 18.15 -1.13 -0.24
C ASP A 84 17.65 -0.54 1.08
N ASN A 85 16.34 -0.42 1.25
CA ASN A 85 15.75 0.13 2.47
C ASN A 85 15.87 -0.82 3.66
N MET A 86 15.68 -2.13 3.46
CA MET A 86 15.93 -3.13 4.50
C MET A 86 17.40 -3.13 4.94
N GLU A 87 18.35 -3.03 4.01
CA GLU A 87 19.77 -2.92 4.36
C GLU A 87 20.09 -1.62 5.11
N LYS A 88 19.52 -0.48 4.70
CA LYS A 88 19.63 0.79 5.45
C LYS A 88 19.07 0.69 6.87
N MET A 89 18.02 -0.12 7.07
CA MET A 89 17.45 -0.42 8.39
C MET A 89 18.31 -1.35 9.24
N GLY A 90 19.41 -1.90 8.69
CA GLY A 90 20.38 -2.72 9.41
C GLY A 90 20.22 -4.23 9.22
N TYR A 91 19.31 -4.67 8.34
CA TYR A 91 19.13 -6.08 8.02
C TYR A 91 20.15 -6.53 6.98
N GLN A 92 20.53 -7.81 7.02
CA GLN A 92 21.43 -8.41 6.03
C GLN A 92 20.62 -9.25 5.03
N TYR A 93 20.77 -8.97 3.73
CA TYR A 93 20.17 -9.80 2.70
C TYR A 93 20.85 -11.18 2.67
N VAL A 94 20.04 -12.25 2.59
CA VAL A 94 20.49 -13.62 2.33
C VAL A 94 19.54 -14.28 1.33
N SER A 95 20.02 -15.29 0.60
CA SER A 95 19.15 -16.02 -0.33
C SER A 95 18.08 -16.83 0.41
N PRO A 96 16.91 -17.11 -0.22
CA PRO A 96 15.82 -17.87 0.38
C PRO A 96 16.22 -19.21 1.01
N ASP A 97 17.20 -19.91 0.42
CA ASP A 97 17.70 -21.21 0.90
C ASP A 97 18.59 -21.12 2.15
N LYS A 98 18.92 -19.90 2.62
CA LYS A 98 19.76 -19.66 3.80
C LYS A 98 18.98 -19.43 5.08
N ASN A 99 17.68 -19.71 5.09
CA ASN A 99 16.79 -19.53 6.25
C ASN A 99 16.87 -18.10 6.83
N PRO A 100 16.52 -17.05 6.05
CA PRO A 100 16.37 -15.70 6.57
C PRO A 100 15.41 -15.64 7.77
N ASP A 101 15.64 -14.69 8.69
CA ASP A 101 14.73 -14.47 9.82
C ASP A 101 13.35 -13.95 9.37
N VAL A 102 13.31 -13.16 8.30
CA VAL A 102 12.07 -12.63 7.71
C VAL A 102 12.04 -12.73 6.18
N GLY A 103 10.85 -12.89 5.62
CA GLY A 103 10.62 -12.83 4.17
C GLY A 103 9.80 -11.62 3.77
N ILE A 104 10.19 -10.91 2.71
CA ILE A 104 9.43 -9.79 2.16
C ILE A 104 8.71 -10.22 0.88
N THR A 105 7.41 -9.99 0.83
CA THR A 105 6.58 -10.21 -0.37
C THR A 105 6.10 -8.89 -0.92
N ALA A 106 6.01 -8.79 -2.25
CA ALA A 106 5.41 -7.64 -2.93
C ALA A 106 4.29 -8.11 -3.86
N SER A 107 3.21 -7.35 -3.95
CA SER A 107 2.07 -7.66 -4.78
C SER A 107 1.46 -6.41 -5.40
N TRP A 108 1.07 -6.50 -6.66
CA TRP A 108 0.24 -5.52 -7.33
C TRP A 108 -1.18 -6.05 -7.38
N ILE A 109 -2.13 -5.33 -6.81
CA ILE A 109 -3.51 -5.79 -6.70
C ILE A 109 -4.41 -4.80 -7.43
N THR A 110 -5.22 -5.30 -8.36
CA THR A 110 -6.30 -4.58 -9.02
C THR A 110 -7.61 -5.32 -8.72
N ASN A 111 -8.49 -4.69 -7.94
CA ASN A 111 -9.85 -5.17 -7.76
C ASN A 111 -10.76 -4.34 -8.66
N ASN A 112 -11.37 -4.93 -9.69
CA ASN A 112 -12.30 -4.17 -10.54
C ASN A 112 -13.72 -4.12 -9.94
N TYR A 113 -13.99 -4.94 -8.92
CA TYR A 113 -15.30 -5.07 -8.30
C TYR A 113 -15.26 -4.75 -6.80
N LEU A 114 -16.26 -3.97 -6.34
CA LEU A 114 -16.41 -3.52 -4.96
C LEU A 114 -16.76 -4.62 -3.95
N ASN A 115 -16.81 -5.89 -4.35
CA ASN A 115 -17.08 -7.03 -3.49
C ASN A 115 -15.92 -8.04 -3.43
N VAL A 116 -14.76 -7.69 -3.99
CA VAL A 116 -13.58 -8.55 -4.01
C VAL A 116 -12.55 -7.99 -3.02
N VAL A 117 -12.15 -8.85 -2.08
CA VAL A 117 -10.96 -8.65 -1.25
C VAL A 117 -9.94 -9.70 -1.67
N SER A 118 -8.93 -9.29 -2.43
CA SER A 118 -7.80 -10.17 -2.72
C SER A 118 -6.81 -10.16 -1.56
N GLN A 119 -6.57 -11.34 -0.99
CA GLN A 119 -5.46 -11.58 -0.07
C GLN A 119 -4.27 -12.06 -0.90
N PRO A 120 -3.14 -11.35 -0.93
CA PRO A 120 -1.99 -11.75 -1.73
C PRO A 120 -1.22 -12.86 -1.04
N ILE A 121 -1.74 -14.08 -1.21
CA ILE A 121 -1.10 -15.31 -0.76
C ILE A 121 -0.37 -15.90 -1.96
N SER A 122 0.96 -15.88 -1.93
CA SER A 122 1.81 -16.55 -2.91
C SER A 122 2.32 -17.89 -2.38
N SER A 123 2.41 -18.89 -3.26
CA SER A 123 3.05 -20.17 -2.97
C SER A 123 4.59 -20.09 -2.96
N TYR A 124 5.18 -18.95 -3.34
CA TYR A 124 6.62 -18.76 -3.50
C TYR A 124 7.42 -19.30 -2.30
N TRP A 125 7.15 -18.78 -1.11
CA TRP A 125 7.84 -19.22 0.12
C TRP A 125 7.49 -20.65 0.52
N GLY A 126 6.31 -21.15 0.15
CA GLY A 126 5.91 -22.53 0.39
C GLY A 126 6.88 -23.54 -0.23
N GLY A 127 7.51 -23.22 -1.37
CA GLY A 127 8.52 -24.08 -2.00
C GLY A 127 9.80 -24.23 -1.17
N TYR A 128 10.20 -23.19 -0.43
CA TYR A 128 11.40 -23.19 0.41
C TYR A 128 11.14 -23.75 1.81
N TYR A 129 9.92 -23.58 2.31
CA TYR A 129 9.61 -23.84 3.72
C TYR A 129 8.48 -24.86 3.91
N GLY A 130 8.42 -25.89 3.06
CA GLY A 130 7.55 -27.05 3.30
C GLY A 130 6.04 -26.75 3.23
N GLY A 131 5.64 -25.82 2.37
CA GLY A 131 4.24 -25.51 2.08
C GLY A 131 3.56 -24.56 3.07
N TYR A 132 4.32 -23.84 3.89
CA TYR A 132 3.75 -22.84 4.79
C TYR A 132 3.09 -21.68 4.01
N GLY A 133 1.90 -21.27 4.46
CA GLY A 133 1.15 -20.14 3.94
C GLY A 133 1.39 -18.84 4.72
N TYR A 134 0.59 -17.81 4.46
CA TYR A 134 0.69 -16.50 5.15
C TYR A 134 -0.44 -16.34 6.16
N GLY A 135 -0.09 -15.99 7.40
CA GLY A 135 -1.02 -15.73 8.49
C GLY A 135 -1.21 -14.22 8.69
N TYR A 136 -2.19 -13.65 8.00
CA TYR A 136 -2.53 -12.22 8.15
C TYR A 136 -3.32 -11.97 9.44
N PRO A 137 -2.90 -11.01 10.29
CA PRO A 137 -3.69 -10.58 11.43
C PRO A 137 -5.05 -10.01 11.01
N SER A 138 -6.10 -10.34 11.77
CA SER A 138 -7.49 -9.93 11.45
C SER A 138 -7.73 -8.43 11.52
N TYR A 139 -6.84 -7.68 12.17
CA TYR A 139 -6.91 -6.22 12.30
C TYR A 139 -6.26 -5.47 11.14
N TYR A 140 -5.60 -6.14 10.20
CA TYR A 140 -5.19 -5.52 8.94
C TYR A 140 -6.42 -5.34 8.05
N SER A 141 -6.65 -4.10 7.62
CA SER A 141 -7.81 -3.75 6.79
C SER A 141 -7.42 -3.66 5.32
N TYR A 142 -8.21 -4.32 4.47
CA TYR A 142 -8.08 -4.27 3.03
C TYR A 142 -9.37 -3.73 2.44
N TYR A 143 -9.28 -2.62 1.71
CA TYR A 143 -10.45 -1.94 1.16
C TYR A 143 -10.94 -2.60 -0.14
N GLN A 144 -12.27 -2.63 -0.30
CA GLN A 144 -12.95 -3.06 -1.51
C GLN A 144 -13.16 -1.84 -2.40
N THR A 145 -12.17 -1.52 -3.21
CA THR A 145 -12.12 -0.31 -4.04
C THR A 145 -11.74 -0.68 -5.46
N SER A 146 -12.34 0.00 -6.45
CA SER A 146 -11.93 -0.10 -7.86
C SER A 146 -10.63 0.67 -8.06
N GLU A 147 -9.55 0.15 -7.50
CA GLU A 147 -8.24 0.77 -7.58
C GLU A 147 -7.11 -0.27 -7.60
N SER A 148 -6.03 0.09 -8.28
CA SER A 148 -4.78 -0.66 -8.24
C SER A 148 -3.91 -0.15 -7.10
N TYR A 149 -3.21 -1.05 -6.42
CA TYR A 149 -2.32 -0.70 -5.32
C TYR A 149 -1.20 -1.70 -5.11
N TRP A 150 -0.11 -1.23 -4.51
CA TRP A 150 0.96 -2.10 -4.01
C TRP A 150 0.63 -2.58 -2.61
N LEU A 151 0.87 -3.87 -2.32
CA LEU A 151 1.04 -4.38 -0.97
C LEU A 151 2.45 -4.96 -0.82
N VAL A 152 3.16 -4.51 0.21
CA VAL A 152 4.43 -5.10 0.64
C VAL A 152 4.24 -5.66 2.05
N SER A 153 4.60 -6.91 2.27
CA SER A 153 4.39 -7.60 3.57
C SER A 153 5.68 -8.25 4.06
N MET A 154 5.89 -8.23 5.37
CA MET A 154 7.00 -8.89 6.06
C MET A 154 6.48 -10.10 6.85
N LEU A 155 7.01 -11.28 6.53
CA LEU A 155 6.68 -12.57 7.12
C LEU A 155 7.72 -12.94 8.19
N ASP A 156 7.27 -13.36 9.36
CA ASP A 156 8.13 -13.89 10.42
C ASP A 156 8.46 -15.37 10.16
N PHE A 157 9.65 -15.63 9.60
CA PHE A 157 10.15 -17.00 9.39
C PHE A 157 10.81 -17.58 10.63
N LYS A 158 11.27 -16.72 11.54
CA LYS A 158 11.93 -17.11 12.78
C LYS A 158 10.97 -17.75 13.78
N ASN A 159 9.72 -17.28 13.82
CA ASN A 159 8.68 -17.77 14.73
C ASN A 159 7.42 -18.23 13.96
N PRO A 160 7.50 -19.34 13.20
CA PRO A 160 6.37 -19.85 12.42
C PRO A 160 5.22 -20.35 13.31
N ASP A 161 3.99 -20.20 12.83
CA ASP A 161 2.83 -20.90 13.39
C ASP A 161 2.80 -22.32 12.82
N THR A 162 3.40 -23.26 13.56
CA THR A 162 3.49 -24.66 13.15
C THR A 162 2.14 -25.39 13.21
N ALA A 163 1.19 -24.89 14.01
CA ALA A 163 -0.12 -25.51 14.16
C ALA A 163 -1.00 -25.24 12.92
N ASN A 164 -0.98 -23.99 12.44
CA ASN A 164 -1.73 -23.58 11.25
C ASN A 164 -0.90 -23.65 9.96
N LYS A 165 0.39 -24.00 10.06
CA LYS A 165 1.37 -24.02 8.96
C LYS A 165 1.43 -22.68 8.21
N THR A 166 1.60 -21.60 8.95
CA THR A 166 1.70 -20.26 8.39
C THR A 166 2.86 -19.47 8.97
N PHE A 167 3.36 -18.50 8.19
CA PHE A 167 4.22 -17.44 8.69
C PHE A 167 3.37 -16.21 8.95
N ARG A 168 3.49 -15.64 10.15
CA ARG A 168 2.73 -14.45 10.53
C ARG A 168 3.20 -13.24 9.73
N VAL A 169 2.25 -12.45 9.25
CA VAL A 169 2.56 -11.13 8.67
C VAL A 169 2.72 -10.14 9.82
N ILE A 170 3.97 -9.74 10.09
CA ILE A 170 4.30 -8.86 11.22
C ILE A 170 4.37 -7.39 10.84
N TRP A 171 4.45 -7.07 9.55
CA TRP A 171 4.35 -5.71 9.04
C TRP A 171 3.79 -5.74 7.62
N ASP A 172 2.96 -4.76 7.27
CA ASP A 172 2.56 -4.55 5.87
C ASP A 172 2.49 -3.06 5.52
N ALA A 173 2.59 -2.78 4.23
CA ALA A 173 2.47 -1.45 3.69
C ALA A 173 1.66 -1.46 2.39
N GLN A 174 0.69 -0.55 2.31
CA GLN A 174 -0.12 -0.31 1.11
C GLN A 174 0.25 1.03 0.50
N ILE A 175 0.37 1.06 -0.83
CA ILE A 175 0.62 2.27 -1.61
C ILE A 175 -0.50 2.42 -2.63
N ARG A 176 -1.23 3.53 -2.56
CA ARG A 176 -2.43 3.82 -3.36
C ARG A 176 -2.33 5.22 -3.97
N GLY A 177 -3.24 5.56 -4.87
CA GLY A 177 -3.34 6.91 -5.46
C GLY A 177 -2.92 6.98 -6.92
N ALA A 178 -3.02 8.18 -7.51
CA ALA A 178 -2.68 8.35 -8.91
C ALA A 178 -1.15 8.22 -9.11
N GLY A 179 -0.75 7.57 -10.20
CA GLY A 179 0.67 7.33 -10.49
C GLY A 179 1.29 6.16 -9.72
N VAL A 180 0.51 5.36 -8.99
CA VAL A 180 0.99 4.15 -8.28
C VAL A 180 1.68 3.13 -9.19
N GLY A 181 1.35 3.12 -10.49
CA GLY A 181 2.02 2.32 -11.53
C GLY A 181 3.13 3.05 -12.30
N SER A 182 3.58 4.22 -11.83
CA SER A 182 4.59 5.01 -12.53
C SER A 182 6.00 4.69 -12.02
N SER A 183 6.89 4.34 -12.94
CA SER A 183 8.32 4.16 -12.64
C SER A 183 9.00 5.43 -12.14
N GLN A 184 8.45 6.61 -12.44
CA GLN A 184 8.96 7.88 -11.91
C GLN A 184 8.86 7.95 -10.38
N TYR A 185 7.86 7.31 -9.78
CA TYR A 185 7.57 7.44 -8.36
C TYR A 185 8.01 6.23 -7.54
N VAL A 186 8.50 5.15 -8.16
CA VAL A 186 8.80 3.89 -7.46
C VAL A 186 9.79 4.05 -6.30
N THR A 187 10.88 4.77 -6.50
CA THR A 187 11.87 5.02 -5.43
C THR A 187 11.23 5.77 -4.27
N LYS A 188 10.49 6.86 -4.53
CA LYS A 188 9.80 7.62 -3.49
C LYS A 188 8.75 6.77 -2.78
N MET A 189 7.99 5.97 -3.52
CA MET A 189 6.96 5.09 -2.97
C MET A 189 7.56 4.13 -1.94
N VAL A 190 8.66 3.46 -2.29
CA VAL A 190 9.35 2.55 -1.39
C VAL A 190 9.98 3.30 -0.20
N ASP A 191 10.71 4.39 -0.45
CA ASP A 191 11.32 5.19 0.62
C ASP A 191 10.26 5.73 1.61
N SER A 192 9.05 6.04 1.15
CA SER A 192 7.97 6.55 1.99
C SER A 192 7.44 5.50 2.96
N ILE A 193 7.20 4.26 2.52
CA ILE A 193 6.68 3.20 3.40
C ILE A 193 7.71 2.81 4.47
N PHE A 194 9.01 2.80 4.13
CA PHE A 194 10.08 2.56 5.10
C PHE A 194 10.34 3.79 5.98
N GLY A 195 10.21 4.99 5.43
CA GLY A 195 10.25 6.26 6.18
C GLY A 195 9.17 6.37 7.26
N GLN A 196 7.97 5.84 7.01
CA GLN A 196 6.91 5.76 8.03
C GLN A 196 7.11 4.60 9.02
N SER A 197 7.98 3.66 8.69
CA SER A 197 8.22 2.42 9.45
C SER A 197 9.55 2.41 10.21
N GLN A 198 10.00 3.55 10.75
CA GLN A 198 11.30 3.64 11.44
C GLN A 198 11.43 2.71 12.66
N TYR A 199 10.31 2.21 13.21
CA TYR A 199 10.31 1.18 14.26
C TYR A 199 10.88 -0.18 13.80
N LEU A 200 11.04 -0.40 12.49
CA LEU A 200 11.70 -1.59 11.93
C LEU A 200 13.23 -1.52 12.02
N LYS A 201 13.82 -0.34 12.26
CA LYS A 201 15.28 -0.14 12.24
C LYS A 201 15.97 -0.90 13.40
N ILE A 202 17.06 -1.62 13.08
CA ILE A 202 17.80 -2.45 14.03
C ILE A 202 19.27 -2.04 14.25
N ASN A 203 19.77 -1.04 13.51
CA ASN A 203 21.11 -0.44 13.63
C ASN A 203 21.09 0.98 14.22
#